data_AF-A0A967GXD1-F1
#
_entry.id   AF-A0A967GXD1-F1
#
_cell.length_a   1.000
_cell.length_b   1.000
_cell.length_c   1.000
_cell.angle_alpha   90.00
_cell.angle_beta   90.00
_cell.angle_gamma   90.00
#
_symmetry.space_group_name_H-M   'P 1'
#
loop_
_entity.id
_entity.type
_entity.pdbx_description
1 polymer ?
#
loop_
_entity_poly.entity_id
_entity_poly.type
_entity_poly.pdbx_seq_one_letter_code
_entity_poly.pdbx_strand_id
1 'polypeptide(L)' 'GAGHASTSIAAAVGMAEARDLKGEKHHVISITGDGAMTGGLAFEALNNAGNSGRDLLVVL' A
#
# COMPACT_ATOMS: atom_id res chain seq x y z
N GLY A 1 0.15 8.29 -7.15
CA GLY A 1 1.14 8.91 -8.04
C GLY A 1 2.51 8.42 -7.64
N ALA A 2 3.32 7.96 -8.60
CA ALA A 2 4.67 7.46 -8.36
C ALA A 2 5.66 8.45 -8.99
N GLY A 3 6.41 9.13 -8.13
CA GLY A 3 7.43 10.11 -8.51
C GLY A 3 8.42 10.30 -7.37
N HIS A 4 7.91 10.35 -6.13
CA HIS A 4 8.69 10.13 -4.92
C HIS A 4 8.63 8.64 -4.53
N ALA A 5 9.80 8.08 -4.24
CA ALA A 5 9.94 6.71 -3.74
C ALA A 5 9.18 6.52 -2.42
N SER A 6 8.86 5.27 -2.07
CA SER A 6 8.20 4.86 -0.80
C SER A 6 6.69 5.17 -0.68
N THR A 7 6.06 5.74 -1.72
CA THR A 7 4.65 6.18 -1.67
C THR A 7 3.64 5.12 -2.13
N SER A 8 4.09 4.08 -2.84
CA SER A 8 3.21 3.08 -3.47
C SER A 8 2.41 2.26 -2.46
N ILE A 9 3.00 1.87 -1.33
CA ILE A 9 2.31 1.09 -0.28
C ILE A 9 1.22 1.95 0.39
N ALA A 10 1.53 3.20 0.74
CA ALA A 10 0.57 4.10 1.39
C ALA A 10 -0.65 4.37 0.49
N ALA A 11 -0.41 4.60 -0.81
CA ALA A 11 -1.47 4.76 -1.78
C ALA A 11 -2.31 3.48 -1.91
N ALA A 12 -1.68 2.31 -1.87
CA ALA A 12 -2.37 1.02 -1.95
C ALA A 12 -3.26 0.75 -0.72
N VAL A 13 -2.81 1.11 0.49
CA VAL A 13 -3.65 1.06 1.70
C VAL A 13 -4.90 1.92 1.52
N GLY A 14 -4.76 3.15 1.01
CA GLY A 14 -5.90 4.03 0.74
C GLY A 14 -6.85 3.49 -0.34
N MET A 15 -6.31 2.83 -1.37
CA MET A 15 -7.12 2.18 -2.41
C MET A 15 -7.86 0.94 -1.88
N ALA A 16 -7.23 0.14 -1.02
CA ALA A 16 -7.88 -1.00 -0.36
C ALA A 16 -9.01 -0.53 0.56
N GLU A 17 -8.78 0.55 1.33
CA GLU A 17 -9.82 1.16 2.15
C GLU A 17 -11.00 1.67 1.30
N ALA A 18 -10.72 2.39 0.22
CA ALA A 18 -11.76 2.90 -0.65
C ALA A 18 -12.57 1.77 -1.33
N ARG A 19 -11.91 0.68 -1.73
CA ARG A 19 -12.58 -0.51 -2.28
C ARG A 19 -13.55 -1.09 -1.27
N ASP A 20 -13.10 -1.31 -0.04
CA ASP A 20 -13.89 -1.96 1.00
C ASP A 20 -15.10 -1.09 1.37
N LEU A 21 -14.90 0.24 1.49
CA LEU A 21 -15.98 1.21 1.73
C LEU A 21 -17.01 1.26 0.60
N LYS A 22 -16.59 1.03 -0.65
CA LYS A 22 -17.49 0.99 -1.81
C LYS A 22 -18.14 -0.38 -2.03
N GLY A 23 -17.79 -1.40 -1.24
CA GLY A 23 -18.26 -2.78 -1.45
C GLY A 23 -17.80 -3.40 -2.76
N GLU A 24 -16.73 -2.86 -3.35
CA GLU A 24 -16.16 -3.34 -4.61
C GLU A 24 -15.35 -4.62 -4.36
N LYS A 25 -15.21 -5.45 -5.41
CA LYS A 25 -14.45 -6.71 -5.35
C LYS A 25 -13.35 -6.71 -6.38
N HIS A 26 -12.20 -6.20 -5.99
CA HIS A 26 -10.97 -6.24 -6.79
C HIS A 26 -9.73 -6.35 -5.89
N HIS A 27 -8.63 -6.81 -6.48
CA HIS A 27 -7.36 -6.91 -5.77
C HIS A 27 -6.61 -5.59 -5.87
N VAL A 28 -6.05 -5.17 -4.74
CA VAL A 28 -5.13 -4.04 -4.69
C VAL A 28 -3.73 -4.61 -4.52
N ILE A 29 -2.86 -4.29 -5.48
CA ILE A 29 -1.48 -4.79 -5.54
C ILE A 29 -0.53 -3.60 -5.60
N SER A 30 0.43 -3.55 -4.69
CA SER A 30 1.51 -2.56 -4.67
C SER A 30 2.81 -3.23 -5.09
N ILE A 31 3.50 -2.64 -6.08
CA ILE A 31 4.84 -3.07 -6.49
C ILE A 31 5.81 -2.01 -5.99
N THR A 32 6.83 -2.43 -5.25
CA THR A 32 7.84 -1.54 -4.69
C THR A 32 9.22 -2.15 -4.88
N GLY A 33 10.21 -1.34 -5.25
CA GLY A 33 11.60 -1.80 -5.26
C GLY A 33 12.20 -1.81 -3.85
N ASP A 34 13.30 -2.54 -3.70
CA ASP A 34 14.15 -2.58 -2.50
C ASP A 34 14.64 -1.19 -2.09
N GLY A 35 15.10 -0.37 -3.04
CA GLY A 35 15.52 1.01 -2.77
C GLY A 35 14.40 1.89 -2.22
N ALA A 36 13.16 1.66 -2.64
CA ALA A 36 11.98 2.40 -2.16
C ALA A 36 11.50 1.93 -0.78
N MET A 37 11.89 0.73 -0.33
CA MET A 37 11.59 0.25 1.03
C MET A 37 12.46 0.92 2.10
N THR A 38 13.57 1.56 1.73
CA THR A 38 14.48 2.21 2.68
C THR A 38 13.92 3.50 3.28
N GLY A 39 12.90 4.09 2.65
CA GLY A 39 12.25 5.30 3.17
C GLY A 39 11.33 4.99 4.35
N GLY A 40 11.37 5.82 5.39
CA GLY A 40 10.50 5.65 6.57
C GLY A 40 9.01 5.56 6.25
N LEU A 41 8.56 6.26 5.20
CA LEU A 41 7.18 6.21 4.72
C LEU A 41 6.75 4.79 4.28
N ALA A 42 7.66 3.99 3.71
CA ALA A 42 7.35 2.61 3.34
C ALA A 42 7.05 1.77 4.59
N PHE A 43 7.82 1.94 5.66
CA PHE A 43 7.61 1.25 6.94
C PHE A 43 6.34 1.73 7.64
N GLU A 44 6.08 3.03 7.67
CA GLU A 44 4.84 3.58 8.23
C GLU A 44 3.61 3.05 7.49
N ALA A 45 3.67 3.03 6.15
CA ALA A 45 2.60 2.49 5.32
C ALA A 45 2.40 0.98 5.52
N LEU A 46 3.49 0.21 5.65
CA LEU A 46 3.42 -1.23 5.91
C LEU A 46 2.85 -1.53 7.31
N ASN A 47 3.23 -0.74 8.32
CA ASN A 47 2.66 -0.86 9.66
C ASN A 47 1.16 -0.55 9.65
N ASN A 48 0.76 0.52 8.96
CA ASN A 48 -0.66 0.83 8.79
C ASN A 48 -1.40 -0.28 8.03
N ALA A 49 -0.82 -0.82 6.95
CA ALA A 49 -1.37 -1.96 6.22
C ALA A 49 -1.62 -3.17 7.13
N GLY A 50 -0.63 -3.53 7.96
CA GLY A 50 -0.75 -4.64 8.91
C GLY A 50 -1.84 -4.42 9.97
N ASN A 51 -1.94 -3.20 10.50
CA ASN A 51 -2.99 -2.84 11.47
C ASN A 51 -4.39 -2.76 10.82
N SER A 52 -4.45 -2.47 9.52
CA SER A 52 -5.71 -2.27 8.79
C SER A 52 -6.51 -3.56 8.59
N GLY A 53 -5.86 -4.73 8.57
CA GLY A 53 -6.49 -6.03 8.30
C GLY A 53 -7.14 -6.17 6.91
N ARG A 54 -6.82 -5.25 5.98
CA ARG A 54 -7.42 -5.21 4.63
C ARG A 54 -6.68 -6.11 3.66
N ASP A 55 -7.39 -6.61 2.65
CA ASP A 55 -6.78 -7.44 1.59
C ASP A 55 -5.94 -6.57 0.64
N LEU A 56 -4.61 -6.71 0.75
CA LEU A 56 -3.59 -5.96 0.03
C LEU A 56 -2.38 -6.88 -0.23
N LEU A 57 -1.92 -6.96 -1.48
CA LEU A 57 -0.67 -7.65 -1.83
C LEU A 57 0.45 -6.62 -2.08
N VAL A 58 1.59 -6.81 -1.43
CA VAL A 58 2.81 -6.04 -1.70
C VAL A 58 3.85 -6.97 -2.32
N VAL A 59 4.39 -6.59 -3.48
CA VAL A 59 5.47 -7.29 -4.18
C VAL A 59 6.73 -6.44 -4.10
N LEU A 60 7.79 -7.07 -3.61
CA LEU A 60 9.15 -6.51 -3.54
C LEU A 60 9.96 -6.88 -4.78
#